data_AF-A0A968IJF2-F1
#
_entry.id   AF-A0A968IJF2-F1
#
_cell.length_a   1.000
_cell.length_b   1.000
_cell.length_c   1.000
_cell.angle_alpha   90.00
_cell.angle_beta   90.00
_cell.angle_gamma   90.00
#
_symmetry.space_group_name_H-M   'P 1'
#
loop_
_entity.id
_entity.type
_entity.pdbx_description
1 polymer ?
#
loop_
_entity_poly.entity_id
_entity_poly.type
_entity_poly.pdbx_seq_one_letter_code
_entity_poly.pdbx_strand_id
1 'polypeptide(L)'
;MSAMDLQAVVSGTQENRVEALRQILDYPLKQRDPEGSRFSFLRPGADEDEAEDTCPISVGFYSELDGLTDSDIKQFLTADEQQREIYGHYTGRIIPSQPVMYLLLPEALTPTPRPKRARGAGLQ
;
A
#
# COMPACT_ATOMS: atom_id res chain seq x y z
N MET A 1 18.42 8.32 2.76
CA MET A 1 17.60 7.20 3.28
C MET A 1 18.23 6.73 4.58
N SER A 2 17.59 6.99 5.73
CA SER A 2 18.12 6.55 7.02
C SER A 2 17.64 5.12 7.31
N ALA A 3 18.41 4.35 8.08
CA ALA A 3 17.99 3.02 8.52
C ALA A 3 16.72 3.05 9.39
N MET A 4 16.44 4.19 10.04
CA MET A 4 15.25 4.40 10.87
C MET A 4 13.97 4.47 10.05
N ASP A 5 14.02 5.07 8.85
CA ASP A 5 12.83 5.24 8.00
C ASP A 5 12.34 3.88 7.50
N LEU A 6 13.27 3.02 7.06
CA LEU A 6 12.96 1.63 6.67
C LEU A 6 12.37 0.83 7.82
N GLN A 7 12.93 0.99 9.04
CA GLN A 7 12.41 0.30 10.21
C GLN A 7 10.98 0.78 10.53
N ALA A 8 10.69 2.07 10.43
CA ALA A 8 9.35 2.61 10.64
C ALA A 8 8.33 2.06 9.63
N VAL A 9 8.71 1.84 8.37
CA VAL A 9 7.85 1.16 7.37
C VAL A 9 7.57 -0.30 7.75
N VAL A 10 8.52 -0.97 8.42
CA VAL A 10 8.46 -2.40 8.74
C VAL A 10 7.88 -2.68 10.13
N SER A 11 7.91 -1.74 11.07
CA SER A 11 7.48 -1.99 12.46
C SER A 11 6.56 -0.95 13.08
N GLY A 12 6.20 0.10 12.34
CA GLY A 12 5.35 1.19 12.85
C GLY A 12 3.85 0.88 12.80
N THR A 13 3.06 1.77 13.39
CA THR A 13 1.61 1.88 13.12
C THR A 13 1.37 2.22 11.65
N GLN A 14 0.16 2.01 11.12
CA GLN A 14 -0.17 2.42 9.75
C GLN A 14 0.22 3.89 9.47
N GLU A 15 -0.08 4.79 10.40
CA GLU A 15 0.28 6.21 10.30
C GLU A 15 1.80 6.45 10.25
N ASN A 16 2.58 5.78 11.11
CA ASN A 16 4.03 5.88 11.10
C ASN A 16 4.63 5.30 9.81
N ARG A 17 4.04 4.23 9.29
CA ARG A 17 4.47 3.59 8.04
C ARG A 17 4.21 4.52 6.84
N VAL A 18 3.06 5.17 6.79
CA VAL A 18 2.76 6.17 5.74
C VAL A 18 3.70 7.37 5.87
N GLU A 19 3.98 7.86 7.08
CA GLU A 19 4.93 8.96 7.29
C GLU A 19 6.35 8.58 6.85
N ALA A 20 6.79 7.38 7.17
CA ALA A 20 8.09 6.90 6.73
C ALA A 20 8.16 6.72 5.21
N LEU A 21 7.09 6.19 4.58
CA LEU A 21 6.99 6.12 3.12
C LEU A 21 7.03 7.50 2.47
N ARG A 22 6.34 8.48 3.05
CA ARG A 22 6.38 9.88 2.61
C ARG A 22 7.83 10.38 2.56
N GLN A 23 8.60 10.18 3.63
CA GLN A 23 10.00 10.60 3.73
C GLN A 23 10.93 9.83 2.78
N ILE A 24 10.72 8.52 2.62
CA ILE A 24 11.54 7.66 1.74
C ILE A 24 11.33 8.01 0.27
N LEU A 25 10.07 8.24 -0.13
CA LEU A 25 9.70 8.53 -1.51
C LEU A 25 9.85 10.02 -1.85
N ASP A 26 10.18 10.86 -0.86
CA ASP A 26 10.33 12.31 -0.98
C ASP A 26 9.06 13.03 -1.45
N TYR A 27 7.92 12.61 -0.90
CA TYR A 27 6.62 13.26 -1.14
C TYR A 27 6.40 14.35 -0.09
N PRO A 28 6.16 15.61 -0.45
CA PRO A 28 6.03 16.67 0.55
C PRO A 28 4.77 16.51 1.41
N LEU A 29 3.68 16.00 0.84
CA LEU A 29 2.36 15.97 1.50
C LEU A 29 1.84 14.56 1.72
N LYS A 30 1.22 14.38 2.89
CA LYS A 30 0.43 13.21 3.27
C LYS A 30 -0.96 13.68 3.65
N GLN A 31 -1.98 13.14 2.98
CA GLN A 31 -3.38 13.45 3.21
C GLN A 31 -4.15 12.15 3.45
N ARG A 32 -5.03 12.13 4.46
CA ARG A 32 -5.99 11.03 4.59
C ARG A 32 -7.12 11.25 3.58
N ASP A 33 -7.63 10.18 2.99
CA ASP A 33 -8.71 10.32 2.02
C ASP A 33 -9.92 11.08 2.60
N PRO A 34 -10.30 12.24 2.03
CA PRO A 34 -11.44 13.03 2.49
C PRO A 34 -12.77 12.28 2.42
N GLU A 35 -12.91 11.29 1.52
CA GLU A 35 -14.13 10.48 1.38
C GLU A 35 -14.22 9.38 2.45
N GLY A 36 -13.24 9.30 3.36
CA GLY A 36 -13.24 8.37 4.49
C GLY A 36 -12.83 6.95 4.11
N SER A 37 -12.18 6.77 2.95
CA SER A 37 -11.63 5.46 2.59
C SER A 37 -10.47 5.05 3.51
N ARG A 38 -10.01 3.81 3.34
CA ARG A 38 -8.84 3.26 4.07
C ARG A 38 -7.50 3.83 3.58
N PHE A 39 -7.49 4.60 2.49
CA PHE A 39 -6.25 5.05 1.86
C PHE A 39 -5.71 6.35 2.46
N SER A 40 -4.39 6.46 2.47
CA SER A 40 -3.68 7.72 2.62
C SER A 40 -3.02 8.08 1.28
N PHE A 41 -3.12 9.34 0.88
CA PHE A 41 -2.49 9.84 -0.34
C PHE A 41 -1.17 10.52 0.00
N LEU A 42 -0.12 10.12 -0.69
CA LEU A 42 1.13 10.88 -0.77
C LEU A 42 1.06 11.70 -2.04
N ARG A 43 1.14 13.03 -1.94
CA ARG A 43 1.09 13.92 -3.12
C ARG A 43 2.40 14.69 -3.31
N PRO A 44 2.86 14.86 -4.56
CA PRO A 44 3.86 15.87 -4.88
C PRO A 44 3.17 17.25 -4.92
N GLY A 45 3.92 18.31 -4.62
CA GLY A 45 3.42 19.68 -4.44
C GLY A 45 3.77 20.20 -3.05
N ALA A 46 4.17 21.46 -2.94
CA ALA A 46 4.58 22.06 -1.67
C ALA A 46 3.40 22.29 -0.71
N ASP A 47 2.18 22.42 -1.26
CA ASP A 47 0.93 22.66 -0.56
C ASP A 47 -0.26 21.97 -1.25
N GLU A 48 -1.44 22.05 -0.63
CA GLU A 48 -2.66 21.37 -1.11
C GLU A 48 -3.09 21.84 -2.50
N ASP A 49 -2.89 23.12 -2.81
CA ASP A 49 -3.27 23.73 -4.08
C ASP A 49 -2.39 23.20 -5.23
N GLU A 50 -1.06 23.17 -5.03
CA GLU A 50 -0.14 22.55 -6.00
C GLU A 50 -0.37 21.05 -6.15
N ALA A 51 -0.81 20.40 -5.08
CA ALA A 51 -0.99 18.95 -5.03
C ALA A 51 -2.32 18.47 -5.64
N GLU A 52 -3.28 19.36 -5.85
CA GLU A 52 -4.62 19.03 -6.36
C GLU A 52 -4.52 18.34 -7.75
N ASP A 53 -3.69 18.90 -8.63
CA ASP A 53 -3.53 18.48 -10.02
C ASP A 53 -2.44 17.42 -10.25
N THR A 54 -1.83 16.90 -9.19
CA THR A 54 -0.72 15.94 -9.30
C THR A 54 -1.13 14.49 -9.09
N CYS A 55 -0.33 13.56 -9.61
CA CYS A 55 -0.59 12.12 -9.48
C CYS A 55 -0.16 11.62 -8.09
N PRO A 56 -1.10 11.30 -7.17
CA PRO A 56 -0.75 10.79 -5.85
C PRO A 56 -0.25 9.35 -5.90
N ILE A 57 0.34 8.91 -4.79
CA ILE A 57 0.46 7.50 -4.41
C ILE A 57 -0.60 7.19 -3.36
N SER A 58 -1.50 6.25 -3.65
CA SER A 58 -2.45 5.72 -2.67
C SER A 58 -1.83 4.61 -1.86
N VAL A 59 -1.69 4.81 -0.54
CA VAL A 59 -1.16 3.81 0.39
C VAL A 59 -2.32 3.20 1.17
N GLY A 60 -2.47 1.88 1.11
CA GLY A 60 -3.51 1.14 1.82
C GLY A 60 -2.95 -0.08 2.54
N PHE A 61 -3.56 -0.41 3.68
CA PHE A 61 -3.21 -1.58 4.48
C PHE A 61 -4.34 -2.60 4.47
N TYR A 62 -3.98 -3.87 4.31
CA TYR A 62 -4.90 -5.00 4.23
C TYR A 62 -4.42 -6.11 5.14
N SER A 63 -5.21 -6.43 6.17
CA SER A 63 -4.96 -7.60 7.02
C SER A 63 -5.03 -8.91 6.24
N GLU A 64 -5.76 -8.93 5.13
CA GLU A 64 -5.88 -10.06 4.23
C GLU A 64 -4.57 -10.39 3.52
N LEU A 65 -3.66 -9.43 3.38
CA LEU A 65 -2.33 -9.67 2.82
C LEU A 65 -1.35 -10.29 3.84
N ASP A 66 -1.75 -10.36 5.10
CA ASP A 66 -0.87 -10.83 6.18
C ASP A 66 -0.57 -12.32 6.02
N GLY A 67 0.72 -12.65 5.88
CA GLY A 67 1.19 -14.03 5.83
C GLY A 67 0.83 -14.81 4.57
N LEU A 68 0.20 -14.17 3.57
CA LEU A 68 -0.14 -14.78 2.30
C LEU A 68 1.08 -15.10 1.44
N THR A 69 0.94 -16.12 0.60
CA THR A 69 1.92 -16.39 -0.46
C THR A 69 1.70 -15.48 -1.66
N ASP A 70 2.70 -15.33 -2.53
CA ASP A 70 2.58 -14.54 -3.75
C ASP A 70 1.39 -14.96 -4.63
N SER A 71 1.01 -16.25 -4.64
CA SER A 71 -0.17 -16.73 -5.36
C SER A 71 -1.47 -16.28 -4.72
N ASP A 72 -1.56 -16.32 -3.39
CA ASP A 72 -2.75 -15.91 -2.65
C ASP A 72 -2.93 -14.39 -2.75
N ILE A 73 -1.84 -13.62 -2.66
CA ILE A 73 -1.83 -12.17 -2.86
C ILE A 73 -2.36 -11.83 -4.26
N LYS A 74 -1.88 -12.52 -5.31
CA LYS A 74 -2.37 -12.30 -6.67
C LYS A 74 -3.86 -12.59 -6.78
N GLN A 75 -4.30 -13.72 -6.23
CA GLN A 75 -5.71 -14.10 -6.26
C GLN A 75 -6.58 -13.03 -5.57
N PHE A 76 -6.18 -12.59 -4.39
CA PHE A 76 -6.85 -11.52 -3.64
C PHE A 76 -6.94 -10.22 -4.45
N LEU A 77 -5.83 -9.73 -4.97
CA LEU A 77 -5.78 -8.46 -5.73
C LEU A 77 -6.52 -8.51 -7.08
N THR A 78 -6.77 -9.71 -7.62
CA THR A 78 -7.54 -9.90 -8.85
C THR A 78 -9.01 -10.23 -8.62
N ALA A 79 -9.47 -10.36 -7.37
CA ALA A 79 -10.87 -10.61 -7.08
C ALA A 79 -11.71 -9.37 -7.42
N ASP A 80 -12.86 -9.58 -8.07
CA ASP A 80 -13.76 -8.49 -8.52
C ASP A 80 -14.12 -7.50 -7.42
N GLU A 81 -14.33 -7.98 -6.19
CA GLU A 81 -14.64 -7.14 -5.03
C GLU A 81 -13.47 -6.21 -4.69
N GLN A 82 -12.25 -6.75 -4.63
CA GLN A 82 -11.04 -5.98 -4.34
C GLN A 82 -10.73 -5.01 -5.47
N GLN A 83 -10.90 -5.42 -6.72
CA GLN A 83 -10.77 -4.52 -7.86
C GLN A 83 -11.81 -3.38 -7.81
N ARG A 84 -13.04 -3.64 -7.39
CA ARG A 84 -14.04 -2.59 -7.21
C ARG A 84 -13.72 -1.67 -6.03
N GLU A 85 -13.17 -2.16 -4.94
CA GLU A 85 -12.75 -1.30 -3.82
C GLU A 85 -11.53 -0.45 -4.21
N ILE A 86 -10.49 -1.08 -4.77
CA ILE A 86 -9.23 -0.43 -5.16
C ILE A 86 -9.41 0.51 -6.35
N TYR A 87 -10.22 0.16 -7.35
CA TYR A 87 -10.44 1.02 -8.53
C TYR A 87 -11.72 1.86 -8.44
N GLY A 88 -12.66 1.54 -7.55
CA GLY A 88 -13.95 2.22 -7.46
C GLY A 88 -13.93 3.50 -6.63
N HIS A 89 -12.96 3.73 -5.75
CA HIS A 89 -12.83 5.01 -5.03
C HIS A 89 -12.31 6.17 -5.91
N TYR A 90 -12.27 5.98 -7.23
CA TYR A 90 -11.84 6.98 -8.22
C TYR A 90 -12.99 7.63 -8.98
N THR A 91 -14.24 7.23 -8.72
CA THR A 91 -15.43 7.82 -9.33
C THR A 91 -15.78 9.16 -8.68
N GLY A 92 -14.94 10.18 -8.86
CA GLY A 92 -15.19 11.51 -8.28
C GLY A 92 -14.16 12.61 -8.58
N ARG A 93 -13.08 12.32 -9.30
CA ARG A 93 -11.98 13.30 -9.51
C ARG A 93 -12.30 14.39 -10.53
N ILE A 94 -11.71 15.56 -10.30
CA ILE A 94 -11.65 16.71 -11.23
C ILE A 94 -10.96 16.30 -12.55
N ILE A 95 -9.99 15.38 -12.51
CA ILE A 95 -9.33 14.80 -13.69
C ILE A 95 -9.63 13.28 -13.76
N PRO A 96 -10.59 12.85 -14.59
CA PRO A 96 -11.06 11.46 -14.67
C PRO A 96 -10.02 10.43 -15.13
N SER A 97 -8.90 10.87 -15.71
CA SER A 97 -7.88 10.04 -16.35
C SER A 97 -6.50 10.12 -15.68
N GLN A 98 -6.41 10.73 -14.49
CA GLN A 98 -5.14 10.85 -13.80
C GLN A 98 -4.68 9.47 -13.30
N PRO A 99 -3.50 8.99 -13.72
CA PRO A 99 -2.99 7.70 -13.26
C PRO A 99 -2.65 7.78 -11.77
N VAL A 100 -3.03 6.75 -11.02
CA VAL A 100 -2.62 6.61 -9.63
C VAL A 100 -1.87 5.31 -9.41
N MET A 101 -0.74 5.45 -8.71
CA MET A 101 0.04 4.34 -8.21
C MET A 101 -0.48 3.92 -6.83
N TYR A 102 -0.64 2.63 -6.62
CA TYR A 102 -1.05 2.08 -5.33
C TYR A 102 0.11 1.35 -4.66
N LEU A 103 0.24 1.56 -3.36
CA LEU A 103 1.06 0.75 -2.46
C LEU A 103 0.11 0.02 -1.52
N LEU A 104 -0.15 -1.26 -1.80
CA LEU A 104 -1.02 -2.13 -1.01
C LEU A 104 -0.13 -3.01 -0.13
N LEU A 105 -0.22 -2.81 1.19
CA LEU A 105 0.72 -3.37 2.16
C LEU A 105 -0.02 -4.25 3.19
N PRO A 106 0.64 -5.29 3.73
CA PRO A 106 0.10 -6.05 4.86
C PRO A 106 -0.05 -5.16 6.09
N GLU A 107 -1.09 -5.41 6.89
CA GLU A 107 -1.38 -4.70 8.13
C GLU A 107 -0.54 -5.23 9.28
N ALA A 108 -0.51 -6.54 9.49
CA ALA A 108 0.35 -7.20 10.45
C ALA A 108 1.74 -7.51 9.88
N LEU A 109 2.73 -7.46 10.77
CA LEU A 109 4.14 -7.55 10.41
C LEU A 109 4.74 -8.91 10.75
N THR A 110 3.91 -9.94 10.88
CA THR A 110 4.40 -11.28 11.21
C THR A 110 5.10 -11.89 10.00
N PRO A 111 6.43 -12.13 10.05
CA PRO A 111 7.08 -12.93 9.03
C PRO A 111 6.53 -14.35 9.15
N THR A 112 5.72 -14.80 8.19
CA THR A 112 5.39 -16.22 8.11
C THR A 112 6.67 -16.98 7.79
N PRO A 113 7.01 -18.05 8.55
CA PRO A 113 8.11 -18.90 8.18
C PRO A 113 7.80 -19.51 6.82
N ARG A 114 8.63 -19.21 5.81
CA ARG A 114 8.54 -19.86 4.49
C ARG A 114 8.42 -21.37 4.69
N PRO A 115 7.42 -22.05 4.09
CA PRO A 115 7.34 -23.50 4.20
C PRO A 115 8.64 -24.08 3.65
N LYS A 116 9.38 -24.81 4.50
CA LYS A 116 10.52 -25.60 4.05
C LYS A 116 9.99 -26.50 2.94
N ARG A 117 10.47 -26.30 1.70
CA ARG A 117 10.27 -27.29 0.63
C ARG A 117 10.66 -28.64 1.22
N ALA A 118 9.68 -29.52 1.40
CA ALA A 118 9.94 -30.89 1.76
C ALA A 118 10.81 -31.45 0.64
N ARG A 119 12.11 -31.65 0.91
CA ARG A 119 12.94 -32.51 0.07
C ARG A 119 12.25 -33.86 0.13
N GLY A 120 11.77 -34.31 -1.03
CA GLY A 120 10.98 -35.51 -1.17
C GLY A 120 11.60 -36.66 -0.41
N ALA A 121 10.76 -37.31 0.40
CA ALA A 121 10.96 -38.69 0.77
C ALA A 121 10.91 -39.51 -0.53
N GLY A 122 12.08 -39.71 -1.14
CA GLY A 122 12.28 -40.76 -2.12
C GLY A 122 12.29 -42.08 -1.37
N LEU A 123 11.12 -42.72 -1.28
CA LEU A 123 11.05 -44.17 -1.17
C LEU A 123 11.54 -44.76 -2.49
N GLN A 124 12.70 -45.41 -2.45
CA GLN A 124 12.91 -46.81 -2.86
C GLN A 124 14.34 -47.22 -2.54
#